data_AF-A0A183KSC6-F1
#
_entry.id   AF-A0A183KSC6-F1
#
_cell.length_a   1.000
_cell.length_b   1.000
_cell.length_c   1.000
_cell.angle_alpha   90.00
_cell.angle_beta   90.00
_cell.angle_gamma   90.00
#
_symmetry.space_group_name_H-M   'P 1'
#
loop_
_entity.id
_entity.type
_entity.pdbx_description
1 polymer ?
#
loop_
_entity_poly.entity_id
_entity_poly.type
_entity_poly.pdbx_seq_one_letter_code
_entity_poly.pdbx_strand_id
1 'polypeptide(L)'
;MPLRAFGDIRFKWSTDDLKNIARLLDLPPNYPISPRFYASPPYLVATPQVLWKPLSPLCDHFLILGTDGLWDMISPAEAVHVVARHWYDYKGNPSCGSGDTAASRLIRTALGGTEMNSEQIALHFSMPASLARYYRDDITVIVVYLPTAFCDSS
;
A
#
# COMPACT_ATOMS: atom_id res chain seq x y z
N MET A 1 5.00 11.85 3.57
CA MET A 1 4.06 12.57 2.67
C MET A 1 4.45 12.24 1.24
N PRO A 2 3.51 11.75 0.40
CA PRO A 2 3.81 11.36 -0.97
C PRO A 2 4.15 12.58 -1.84
N LEU A 3 5.04 12.39 -2.83
CA LEU A 3 5.44 13.44 -3.78
C LEU A 3 4.54 13.48 -5.04
N ARG A 4 3.62 12.53 -5.18
CA ARG A 4 2.59 12.48 -6.20
C ARG A 4 1.31 11.93 -5.59
N ALA A 5 0.18 12.58 -5.82
CA ALA A 5 -1.12 12.13 -5.32
C ALA A 5 -2.26 12.79 -6.10
N PHE A 6 -3.42 12.14 -6.11
CA PHE A 6 -4.70 12.79 -6.42
C PHE A 6 -5.14 13.70 -5.27
N GLY A 7 -6.10 14.60 -5.49
CA GLY A 7 -6.59 15.50 -4.43
C GLY A 7 -5.54 16.53 -3.97
N ASP A 8 -5.48 16.80 -2.66
CA ASP A 8 -4.48 17.66 -2.03
C ASP A 8 -4.27 19.01 -2.73
N ILE A 9 -5.38 19.68 -3.04
CA ILE A 9 -5.41 20.93 -3.83
C ILE A 9 -4.52 22.03 -3.26
N ARG A 10 -4.28 22.03 -1.93
CA ARG A 10 -3.41 22.99 -1.23
C ARG A 10 -1.96 22.96 -1.70
N PHE A 11 -1.53 21.89 -2.37
CA PHE A 11 -0.20 21.77 -2.97
C PHE A 11 -0.20 21.99 -4.49
N LYS A 12 -1.36 22.26 -5.10
CA LYS A 12 -1.55 22.32 -6.55
C LYS A 12 -2.04 23.68 -7.06
N TRP A 13 -3.03 24.26 -6.38
CA TRP A 13 -3.76 25.42 -6.87
C TRP A 13 -3.07 26.74 -6.52
N SER A 14 -3.43 27.81 -7.23
CA SER A 14 -2.91 29.13 -6.91
C SER A 14 -3.40 29.60 -5.53
N THR A 15 -2.65 30.49 -4.89
CA THR A 15 -3.05 31.08 -3.60
C THR A 15 -4.41 31.79 -3.70
N ASP A 16 -4.73 32.38 -4.84
CA ASP A 16 -6.00 33.08 -5.04
C ASP A 16 -7.18 32.11 -5.16
N ASP A 17 -7.00 30.99 -5.87
CA ASP A 17 -8.01 29.93 -5.94
C ASP A 17 -8.26 29.32 -4.55
N LEU A 18 -7.20 29.07 -3.78
CA LEU A 18 -7.32 28.55 -2.42
C LEU A 18 -8.06 29.52 -1.49
N LYS A 19 -7.81 30.84 -1.61
CA LYS A 19 -8.57 31.87 -0.87
C LYS A 19 -10.03 31.92 -1.29
N ASN A 20 -10.33 31.80 -2.58
CA ASN A 20 -11.69 31.81 -3.09
C ASN A 20 -12.48 30.61 -2.55
N ILE A 21 -11.90 29.41 -2.59
CA ILE A 21 -12.51 28.21 -2.02
C ILE A 21 -12.68 28.33 -0.50
N ALA A 22 -11.70 28.86 0.21
CA ALA A 22 -11.81 29.05 1.65
C ALA A 22 -12.96 29.97 2.04
N ARG A 23 -13.23 31.02 1.24
CA ARG A 23 -14.40 31.88 1.40
C ARG A 23 -15.69 31.13 1.06
N LEU A 24 -15.73 30.38 -0.03
CA LEU A 24 -16.92 29.62 -0.43
C LEU A 24 -17.30 28.52 0.58
N LEU A 25 -16.32 27.98 1.30
CA LEU A 25 -16.52 26.95 2.32
C LEU A 25 -16.66 27.54 3.73
N ASP A 26 -16.74 28.86 3.89
CA ASP A 26 -16.80 29.56 5.18
C ASP A 26 -15.74 29.07 6.18
N LEU A 27 -14.51 28.86 5.70
CA LEU A 27 -13.42 28.42 6.56
C LEU A 27 -13.03 29.53 7.56
N PRO A 28 -12.57 29.18 8.77
CA PRO A 28 -12.13 30.15 9.76
C PRO A 28 -11.06 31.11 9.18
N PRO A 29 -11.06 32.39 9.59
CA PRO A 29 -10.15 33.41 9.03
C PRO A 29 -8.65 33.09 9.21
N ASN A 30 -8.31 32.30 10.24
CA ASN A 30 -6.93 31.86 10.51
C ASN A 30 -6.63 30.44 9.99
N TYR A 31 -7.50 29.87 9.15
CA TYR A 31 -7.27 28.55 8.59
C TYR A 31 -6.03 28.60 7.66
N PRO A 32 -5.02 27.74 7.85
CA PRO A 32 -3.81 27.75 7.02
C PRO A 32 -4.11 27.13 5.65
N ILE A 33 -4.61 27.98 4.74
CA ILE A 33 -5.03 27.58 3.38
C ILE A 33 -3.85 27.18 2.49
N SER A 34 -2.70 27.85 2.63
CA SER A 34 -1.49 27.61 1.85
C SER A 34 -0.37 27.08 2.73
N PRO A 35 0.42 26.10 2.26
CA PRO A 35 1.63 25.65 2.94
C PRO A 35 2.66 26.77 3.13
N ARG A 36 3.66 26.53 4.00
CA ARG A 36 4.83 27.42 4.10
C ARG A 36 5.64 27.37 2.80
N PHE A 37 6.27 28.50 2.44
CA PHE A 37 7.15 28.62 1.26
C PHE A 37 6.46 28.31 -0.09
N TYR A 38 5.19 28.69 -0.23
CA TYR A 38 4.34 28.38 -1.38
C TYR A 38 4.44 29.43 -2.51
N ALA A 39 5.61 29.54 -3.13
CA ALA A 39 5.92 30.63 -4.08
C ALA A 39 5.47 30.34 -5.53
N SER A 40 5.58 29.09 -5.99
CA SER A 40 5.43 28.70 -7.39
C SER A 40 4.70 27.36 -7.54
N PRO A 41 3.43 27.23 -7.11
CA PRO A 41 2.65 26.02 -7.34
C PRO A 41 2.48 25.74 -8.85
N PRO A 42 2.29 24.47 -9.25
CA PRO A 42 2.03 23.29 -8.42
C PRO A 42 3.30 22.59 -7.90
N TYR A 43 3.27 22.11 -6.65
CA TYR A 43 4.34 21.31 -6.02
C TYR A 43 3.99 19.82 -5.92
N LEU A 44 2.75 19.45 -6.24
CA LEU A 44 2.26 18.08 -6.21
C LEU A 44 1.57 17.78 -7.54
N VAL A 45 1.86 16.64 -8.14
CA VAL A 45 1.23 16.20 -9.39
C VAL A 45 0.54 14.85 -9.22
N ALA A 46 -0.50 14.61 -10.01
CA ALA A 46 -1.19 13.31 -10.05
C ALA A 46 -0.67 12.41 -11.19
N THR A 47 0.24 12.92 -12.03
CA THR A 47 0.75 12.19 -13.19
C THR A 47 1.53 10.95 -12.73
N PRO A 48 1.11 9.74 -13.10
CA PRO A 48 1.79 8.52 -12.69
C PRO A 48 3.14 8.35 -13.39
N GLN A 49 3.96 7.45 -12.87
CA GLN A 49 5.08 6.89 -13.63
C GLN A 49 4.60 5.58 -14.27
N VAL A 50 4.78 5.45 -15.58
CA VAL A 50 4.38 4.26 -16.34
C VAL A 50 5.64 3.44 -16.62
N LEU A 51 5.62 2.17 -16.19
CA LEU A 51 6.66 1.19 -16.51
C LEU A 51 6.00 0.04 -17.27
N TRP A 52 6.62 -0.37 -18.38
CA TRP A 52 6.22 -1.53 -19.14
C TRP A 52 7.33 -2.58 -19.09
N LYS A 53 6.96 -3.83 -18.82
CA LYS A 53 7.87 -4.98 -18.82
C LYS A 53 7.16 -6.18 -19.42
N PRO A 54 7.74 -6.86 -20.43
CA PRO A 54 7.17 -8.10 -20.95
C PRO A 54 7.30 -9.21 -19.90
N LEU A 55 6.26 -10.03 -19.77
CA LEU A 55 6.29 -11.18 -18.85
C LEU A 55 7.21 -12.26 -19.39
N SER A 56 8.08 -12.77 -18.54
CA SER A 56 8.92 -13.92 -18.79
C SER A 56 8.28 -15.17 -18.18
N PRO A 57 7.89 -16.17 -19.00
CA PRO A 57 7.24 -17.38 -18.51
C PRO A 57 8.05 -18.17 -17.49
N LEU A 58 9.38 -18.06 -17.52
CA LEU A 58 10.29 -18.83 -16.67
C LEU A 58 10.55 -18.18 -15.30
N CYS A 59 10.16 -16.93 -15.07
CA CYS A 59 10.50 -16.23 -13.83
C CYS A 59 9.41 -15.32 -13.25
N ASP A 60 8.44 -14.89 -14.04
CA ASP A 60 7.37 -14.01 -13.56
C ASP A 60 6.13 -14.86 -13.23
N HIS A 61 5.94 -15.22 -11.96
CA HIS A 61 4.80 -16.05 -11.52
C HIS A 61 3.66 -15.23 -10.87
N PHE A 62 3.98 -14.15 -10.18
CA PHE A 62 2.98 -13.35 -9.47
C PHE A 62 3.41 -11.89 -9.36
N LEU A 63 2.44 -11.04 -9.04
CA LEU A 63 2.62 -9.62 -8.73
C LEU A 63 2.03 -9.34 -7.35
N ILE A 64 2.80 -8.64 -6.51
CA ILE A 64 2.35 -8.14 -5.22
C ILE A 64 2.14 -6.63 -5.33
N LEU A 65 0.92 -6.18 -5.08
CA LEU A 65 0.60 -4.78 -4.90
C LEU A 65 0.28 -4.54 -3.43
N GLY A 66 0.93 -3.55 -2.82
CA GLY A 66 0.72 -3.20 -1.42
C GLY A 66 0.88 -1.71 -1.18
N THR A 67 0.17 -1.18 -0.19
CA THR A 67 0.41 0.18 0.34
C THR A 67 1.73 0.24 1.11
N ASP A 68 2.21 1.45 1.39
CA ASP A 68 3.40 1.69 2.23
C ASP A 68 3.31 0.99 3.59
N GLY A 69 2.13 0.94 4.21
CA GLY A 69 1.91 0.19 5.45
C GLY A 69 2.35 -1.29 5.40
N LEU A 70 2.33 -1.95 4.23
CA LEU A 70 2.93 -3.27 4.07
C LEU A 70 4.47 -3.16 4.04
N TRP A 71 4.99 -2.34 3.14
CA TRP A 71 6.42 -2.26 2.81
C TRP A 71 7.27 -1.63 3.91
N ASP A 72 6.65 -0.88 4.83
CA ASP A 72 7.28 -0.38 6.05
C ASP A 72 7.54 -1.52 7.06
N MET A 73 6.82 -2.64 6.95
CA MET A 73 6.86 -3.75 7.91
C MET A 73 7.60 -4.98 7.38
N ILE A 74 7.69 -5.16 6.06
CA ILE A 74 8.34 -6.32 5.42
C ILE A 74 9.13 -5.91 4.19
N SER A 75 10.30 -6.53 3.99
CA SER A 75 11.11 -6.27 2.80
C SER A 75 10.48 -6.90 1.54
N PRO A 76 10.76 -6.37 0.33
CA PRO A 76 10.30 -6.98 -0.92
C PRO A 76 10.74 -8.44 -1.08
N ALA A 77 11.95 -8.80 -0.63
CA ALA A 77 12.46 -10.16 -0.72
C ALA A 77 11.68 -11.13 0.17
N GLU A 78 11.38 -10.73 1.41
CA GLU A 78 10.57 -11.52 2.34
C GLU A 78 9.13 -11.66 1.84
N ALA A 79 8.53 -10.59 1.31
CA ALA A 79 7.19 -10.64 0.73
C ALA A 79 7.10 -11.65 -0.43
N VAL A 80 8.08 -11.62 -1.35
CA VAL A 80 8.20 -12.61 -2.44
C VAL A 80 8.35 -14.02 -1.87
N HIS A 81 9.17 -14.22 -0.85
CA HIS A 81 9.35 -15.52 -0.21
C HIS A 81 8.05 -16.05 0.39
N VAL A 82 7.28 -15.21 1.10
CA VAL A 82 6.00 -15.58 1.71
C VAL A 82 4.99 -16.03 0.65
N VAL A 83 4.85 -15.28 -0.45
CA VAL A 83 3.92 -15.63 -1.53
C VAL A 83 4.36 -16.89 -2.29
N ALA A 84 5.66 -17.02 -2.58
CA ALA A 84 6.22 -18.20 -3.21
C ALA A 84 6.04 -19.45 -2.33
N ARG A 85 6.25 -19.32 -1.02
CA ARG A 85 6.03 -20.42 -0.07
C ARG A 85 4.57 -20.83 -0.02
N HIS A 86 3.65 -19.87 0.07
CA HIS A 86 2.21 -20.13 0.01
C HIS A 86 1.82 -20.87 -1.28
N TRP A 87 2.34 -20.42 -2.43
CA TRP A 87 2.11 -21.09 -3.71
C TRP A 87 2.54 -22.56 -3.70
N TYR A 88 3.72 -22.83 -3.14
CA TYR A 88 4.26 -24.19 -3.04
C TYR A 88 3.46 -25.08 -2.07
N ASP A 89 3.12 -24.55 -0.88
CA ASP A 89 2.37 -25.30 0.14
C ASP A 89 1.01 -25.80 -0.39
N TYR A 90 0.38 -25.01 -1.27
CA TYR A 90 -0.91 -25.34 -1.89
C TYR A 90 -0.81 -25.86 -3.31
N LYS A 91 0.37 -26.31 -3.75
CA LYS A 91 0.62 -26.94 -5.05
C LYS A 91 0.06 -26.13 -6.24
N GLY A 92 0.22 -24.81 -6.18
CA GLY A 92 -0.26 -23.91 -7.23
C GLY A 92 -1.75 -23.63 -7.22
N ASN A 93 -2.48 -23.98 -6.16
CA ASN A 93 -3.87 -23.57 -5.99
C ASN A 93 -3.95 -22.25 -5.20
N PRO A 94 -4.34 -21.13 -5.84
CA PRO A 94 -4.44 -19.83 -5.19
C PRO A 94 -5.63 -19.71 -4.23
N SER A 95 -6.61 -20.62 -4.31
CA SER A 95 -7.89 -20.55 -3.59
C SER A 95 -7.94 -21.47 -2.36
N CYS A 96 -6.80 -21.93 -1.87
CA CYS A 96 -6.77 -23.05 -0.92
C CYS A 96 -6.93 -22.64 0.55
N GLY A 97 -8.12 -22.93 1.09
CA GLY A 97 -8.41 -22.97 2.53
C GLY A 97 -9.35 -21.86 3.00
N SER A 98 -10.19 -22.15 3.99
CA SER A 98 -11.09 -21.15 4.58
C SER A 98 -10.28 -20.13 5.39
N GLY A 99 -9.79 -19.09 4.72
CA GLY A 99 -9.17 -17.91 5.35
C GLY A 99 -7.63 -17.83 5.32
N ASP A 100 -6.94 -18.76 4.65
CA ASP A 100 -5.50 -18.64 4.36
C ASP A 100 -5.29 -18.34 2.87
N THR A 101 -4.92 -17.11 2.59
CA THR A 101 -4.57 -16.59 1.27
C THR A 101 -3.15 -16.01 1.33
N ALA A 102 -2.48 -15.90 0.20
CA ALA A 102 -1.17 -15.26 0.15
C ALA A 102 -1.20 -13.83 0.72
N ALA A 103 -2.28 -13.08 0.48
CA ALA A 103 -2.47 -11.74 1.03
C ALA A 103 -2.63 -11.76 2.57
N SER A 104 -3.46 -12.65 3.12
CA SER A 104 -3.60 -12.77 4.58
C SER A 104 -2.30 -13.25 5.24
N ARG A 105 -1.53 -14.10 4.56
CA ARG A 105 -0.23 -14.57 5.04
C ARG A 105 0.79 -13.43 5.07
N LEU A 106 0.84 -12.60 4.03
CA LEU A 106 1.64 -11.37 3.99
C LEU A 106 1.30 -10.43 5.15
N ILE A 107 0.01 -10.18 5.39
CA ILE A 107 -0.42 -9.31 6.51
C ILE A 107 0.01 -9.88 7.85
N ARG A 108 -0.12 -11.21 8.06
CA ARG A 108 0.32 -11.87 9.29
C ARG A 108 1.84 -11.80 9.48
N THR A 109 2.63 -11.99 8.43
CA THR A 109 4.09 -11.87 8.50
C THR A 109 4.52 -10.42 8.75
N ALA A 110 3.87 -9.44 8.10
CA ALA A 110 4.15 -8.03 8.33
C ALA A 110 3.92 -7.61 9.79
N LEU A 111 2.84 -8.10 10.41
CA LEU A 111 2.50 -7.76 11.80
C LEU A 111 3.23 -8.61 12.85
N GLY A 112 3.57 -9.86 12.53
CA GLY A 112 4.15 -10.83 13.47
C GLY A 112 5.64 -11.11 13.27
N GLY A 113 6.28 -10.46 12.31
CA GLY A 113 7.65 -10.76 11.91
C GLY A 113 7.80 -12.12 11.22
N THR A 114 9.05 -12.52 10.97
CA THR A 114 9.42 -13.78 10.32
C THR A 114 8.91 -15.02 11.05
N GLU A 115 8.81 -14.95 12.38
CA GLU A 115 8.31 -16.04 13.24
C GLU A 115 6.78 -16.10 13.34
N MET A 116 6.06 -15.15 12.72
CA MET A 116 4.60 -15.03 12.82
C MET A 116 4.11 -15.06 14.29
N ASN A 117 4.73 -14.26 15.15
CA ASN A 117 4.41 -14.24 16.57
C ASN A 117 2.93 -13.85 16.78
N SER A 118 2.14 -14.80 17.29
CA SER A 118 0.70 -14.65 17.48
C SER A 118 0.34 -13.57 18.50
N GLU A 119 1.17 -13.37 19.54
CA GLU A 119 0.95 -12.34 20.55
C GLU A 119 1.14 -10.95 19.97
N GLN A 120 2.19 -10.76 19.17
CA GLN A 120 2.45 -9.49 18.49
C GLN A 120 1.35 -9.15 17.49
N ILE A 121 0.90 -10.15 16.71
CA ILE A 121 -0.22 -9.99 15.78
C ILE A 121 -1.48 -9.58 16.56
N ALA A 122 -1.83 -10.32 17.63
CA ALA A 122 -3.00 -10.04 18.44
C ALA A 122 -2.94 -8.64 19.07
N LEU A 123 -1.76 -8.21 19.51
CA LEU A 123 -1.53 -6.86 20.03
C LEU A 123 -1.86 -5.81 18.97
N HIS A 124 -1.35 -5.94 17.74
CA HIS A 124 -1.64 -5.02 16.64
C HIS A 124 -3.13 -4.97 16.25
N PHE A 125 -3.87 -6.08 16.40
CA PHE A 125 -5.32 -6.12 16.14
C PHE A 125 -6.16 -5.58 17.30
N SER A 126 -5.65 -5.66 18.53
CA SER A 126 -6.37 -5.24 19.74
C SER A 126 -6.18 -3.75 20.07
N MET A 127 -5.30 -3.05 19.35
CA MET A 127 -5.07 -1.62 19.56
C MET A 127 -6.33 -0.79 19.25
N PRO A 128 -6.71 0.15 20.14
CA PRO A 128 -7.83 1.05 19.87
C PRO A 128 -7.49 1.97 18.69
N ALA A 129 -8.53 2.40 17.95
CA ALA A 129 -8.37 3.20 16.74
C ALA A 129 -7.57 4.50 16.95
N SER A 130 -7.61 5.08 18.16
CA SER A 130 -6.84 6.26 18.54
C SER A 130 -5.33 6.02 18.62
N LEU A 131 -4.91 4.79 18.91
CA LEU A 131 -3.50 4.42 19.08
C LEU A 131 -2.94 3.66 17.87
N ALA A 132 -3.78 2.96 17.10
CA ALA A 132 -3.35 2.07 16.03
C ALA A 132 -2.39 2.75 15.02
N ARG A 133 -2.68 4.00 14.63
CA ARG A 133 -1.86 4.76 13.66
C ARG A 133 -0.46 5.14 14.16
N TYR A 134 -0.19 5.02 15.46
CA TYR A 134 1.17 5.19 16.00
C TYR A 134 2.04 3.95 15.80
N TYR A 135 1.42 2.77 15.66
CA TYR A 135 2.13 1.49 15.58
C TYR A 135 2.14 0.90 14.18
N ARG A 136 1.12 1.19 13.36
CA ARG A 136 1.03 0.75 11.96
C ARG A 136 0.17 1.70 11.14
N ASP A 137 0.42 1.79 9.85
CA ASP A 137 -0.54 2.42 8.93
C ASP A 137 -1.58 1.39 8.43
N ASP A 138 -2.49 1.86 7.57
CA ASP A 138 -3.44 0.99 6.89
C ASP A 138 -2.71 0.08 5.89
N ILE A 139 -2.88 -1.23 6.05
CA ILE A 139 -2.27 -2.25 5.22
C ILE A 139 -3.31 -2.76 4.22
N THR A 140 -3.07 -2.55 2.93
CA THR A 140 -3.84 -3.17 1.84
C THR A 140 -2.89 -3.97 0.97
N VAL A 141 -3.27 -5.21 0.64
CA VAL A 141 -2.47 -6.14 -0.15
C VAL A 141 -3.32 -6.81 -1.21
N ILE A 142 -2.82 -6.87 -2.44
CA ILE A 142 -3.39 -7.62 -3.55
C ILE A 142 -2.28 -8.50 -4.13
N VAL A 143 -2.52 -9.81 -4.19
CA VAL A 143 -1.63 -10.77 -4.84
C VAL A 143 -2.30 -11.26 -6.11
N VAL A 144 -1.65 -11.06 -7.26
CA VAL A 144 -2.13 -11.49 -8.57
C VAL A 144 -1.24 -12.61 -9.07
N TYR A 145 -1.81 -13.79 -9.27
CA TYR A 145 -1.12 -14.90 -9.94
C TYR A 145 -1.22 -14.74 -11.45
N LEU A 146 -0.09 -14.80 -12.13
CA LEU A 146 0.00 -14.60 -13.58
C LEU A 146 -0.25 -15.92 -14.32
N PRO A 147 -0.73 -15.88 -15.58
CA PRO A 147 -0.93 -17.10 -16.38
C PRO A 147 0.32 -17.97 -16.50
N THR A 148 1.48 -17.32 -16.57
CA THR A 148 2.81 -17.92 -16.60
C THR A 148 3.11 -18.81 -15.39
N ALA A 149 2.42 -18.62 -14.25
CA ALA A 149 2.58 -19.48 -13.09
C ALA A 149 2.00 -20.89 -13.25
N PHE A 150 1.14 -21.10 -14.24
CA PHE A 150 0.43 -22.36 -14.45
C PHE A 150 0.95 -23.16 -15.66
N CYS A 151 1.91 -22.60 -16.41
CA CYS A 151 2.39 -23.22 -17.66
C CYS A 151 3.11 -24.56 -17.46
N ASP A 152 3.71 -24.83 -16.29
CA ASP A 152 4.39 -26.10 -16.01
C ASP A 152 3.43 -27.28 -15.69
N SER A 153 2.11 -27.04 -15.75
CA SER A 153 1.06 -28.02 -15.43
C SER A 153 0.48 -28.74 -16.66
N SER A 154 1.02 -28.48 -17.86
CA SER A 154 0.48 -28.96 -19.15
C SER A 154 1.34 -30.05 -19.77
#